data_AF-A0AAN5CXC4-F1
#
_entry.id   AF-A0AAN5CXC4-F1
#
_cell.length_a   1.000
_cell.length_b   1.000
_cell.length_c   1.000
_cell.angle_alpha   90.00
_cell.angle_beta   90.00
_cell.angle_gamma   90.00
#
_symmetry.space_group_name_H-M   'P 1'
#
loop_
_entity.id
_entity.type
_entity.pdbx_description
1 polymer ?
#
loop_
_entity_poly.entity_id
_entity_poly.type
_entity_poly.pdbx_seq_one_letter_code
_entity_poly.pdbx_strand_id
1 'polypeptide(L)'
;VTSTVSSLPVSRSSSISIQYRKMAPTPEQIQKWNTAKAAMKADPTFVNNSIAKLTPEAQKHAKAIRDIAINEEDPAIMRSKITAIREPLSASVLKELDDHRDRLAKEYGLPKCE
;
A
#
# COMPACT_ATOMS: atom_id res chain seq x y z
N VAL A 1 62.95 -14.99 21.45
CA VAL A 1 62.42 -13.93 22.33
C VAL A 1 62.24 -12.68 21.50
N THR A 2 61.02 -12.36 21.10
CA THR A 2 60.59 -11.01 20.72
C THR A 2 59.06 -10.98 20.72
N SER A 3 58.52 -10.27 21.71
CA SER A 3 57.12 -9.88 21.88
C SER A 3 56.69 -8.88 20.80
N THR A 4 55.43 -8.40 20.89
CA THR A 4 54.78 -7.24 20.19
C THR A 4 53.66 -7.78 19.26
N VAL A 5 52.34 -7.54 19.38
CA VAL A 5 51.51 -6.57 20.13
C VAL A 5 50.13 -7.19 20.39
N SER A 6 49.53 -6.82 21.51
CA SER A 6 48.09 -6.83 21.79
C SER A 6 47.21 -6.49 20.59
N SER A 7 46.12 -7.24 20.43
CA SER A 7 44.89 -6.68 19.86
C SER A 7 43.71 -7.22 20.66
N LEU A 8 42.86 -6.28 21.03
CA LEU A 8 41.80 -6.35 22.03
C LEU A 8 40.72 -7.39 21.71
N PRO A 9 39.95 -7.84 22.71
CA PRO A 9 38.75 -8.62 22.47
C PRO A 9 37.68 -7.71 21.86
N VAL A 10 37.28 -7.98 20.60
CA VAL A 10 36.04 -7.41 20.06
C VAL A 10 34.88 -8.10 20.78
N SER A 11 34.39 -7.45 21.83
CA SER A 11 33.15 -7.79 22.49
C SER A 11 32.26 -6.55 22.52
N ARG A 12 31.03 -6.74 22.03
CA ARG A 12 29.85 -5.84 22.10
C ARG A 12 29.97 -4.47 21.40
N SER A 13 29.06 -4.21 20.48
CA SER A 13 27.77 -3.61 20.87
C SER A 13 26.93 -3.31 19.63
N SER A 14 25.64 -3.58 19.78
CA SER A 14 24.53 -3.22 18.91
C SER A 14 24.59 -1.76 18.43
N SER A 15 24.43 -1.57 17.12
CA SER A 15 23.88 -0.36 16.50
C SER A 15 23.07 -0.85 15.29
N ILE A 16 21.79 -1.16 15.48
CA ILE A 16 20.72 -0.25 15.06
C ILE A 16 20.97 0.21 13.63
N SER A 17 20.63 -0.64 12.67
CA SER A 17 20.12 -0.17 11.39
C SER A 17 18.61 -0.38 11.40
N ILE A 18 17.95 0.34 12.31
CA ILE A 18 16.56 0.76 12.08
C ILE A 18 16.65 1.71 10.90
N GLN A 19 16.56 1.15 9.70
CA GLN A 19 15.87 1.81 8.62
C GLN A 19 14.84 0.78 8.20
N TYR A 20 13.60 0.98 8.65
CA TYR A 20 12.42 0.34 8.07
C TYR A 20 12.42 0.69 6.59
N ARG A 21 13.20 -0.06 5.81
CA ARG A 21 13.12 -0.12 4.36
C ARG A 21 11.67 -0.53 4.13
N LYS A 22 10.86 0.38 3.59
CA LYS A 22 9.57 0.08 2.96
C LYS A 22 9.74 -1.27 2.27
N MET A 23 9.30 -2.38 2.89
CA MET A 23 9.59 -3.69 2.33
C MET A 23 8.84 -3.70 1.01
N ALA A 24 9.59 -3.82 -0.09
CA ALA A 24 8.98 -3.98 -1.39
C ALA A 24 7.94 -5.12 -1.26
N PRO A 25 6.75 -4.96 -1.83
CA PRO A 25 5.70 -5.97 -1.69
C PRO A 25 6.27 -7.33 -2.09
N THR A 26 6.00 -8.36 -1.27
CA THR A 26 6.49 -9.71 -1.56
C THR A 26 5.92 -10.19 -2.91
N PRO A 27 6.57 -11.14 -3.60
CA PRO A 27 6.04 -11.69 -4.85
C PRO A 27 4.60 -12.19 -4.72
N GLU A 28 4.25 -12.79 -3.58
CA GLU A 28 2.88 -13.23 -3.26
C GLU A 28 1.90 -12.05 -3.15
N GLN A 29 2.31 -10.93 -2.53
CA GLN A 29 1.48 -9.74 -2.45
C GLN A 29 1.29 -9.10 -3.82
N ILE A 30 2.33 -9.07 -4.66
CA ILE A 30 2.25 -8.60 -6.04
C ILE A 30 1.29 -9.48 -6.85
N GLN A 31 1.38 -10.81 -6.71
CA GLN A 31 0.48 -11.74 -7.38
C GLN A 31 -0.97 -11.54 -6.94
N LYS A 32 -1.24 -11.42 -5.63
CA LYS A 32 -2.59 -11.10 -5.11
C LYS A 32 -3.12 -9.78 -5.67
N TRP A 33 -2.28 -8.75 -5.73
CA TRP A 33 -2.64 -7.46 -6.32
C TRP A 33 -2.97 -7.59 -7.81
N ASN A 34 -2.18 -8.32 -8.58
CA ASN A 34 -2.42 -8.54 -10.01
C ASN A 34 -3.71 -9.34 -10.24
N THR A 35 -3.96 -10.38 -9.44
CA THR A 35 -5.22 -11.13 -9.47
C THR A 35 -6.41 -10.25 -9.12
N ALA A 36 -6.30 -9.41 -8.09
CA ALA A 36 -7.35 -8.48 -7.72
C ALA A 36 -7.61 -7.45 -8.84
N LYS A 37 -6.56 -6.88 -9.45
CA LYS A 37 -6.70 -5.97 -10.61
C LYS A 37 -7.40 -6.66 -11.77
N ALA A 38 -7.03 -7.90 -12.09
CA ALA A 38 -7.68 -8.67 -13.15
C ALA A 38 -9.15 -8.93 -12.84
N ALA A 39 -9.48 -9.30 -11.59
CA ALA A 39 -10.86 -9.51 -11.15
C ALA A 39 -11.69 -8.20 -11.21
N MET A 40 -11.13 -7.07 -10.76
CA MET A 40 -11.77 -5.75 -10.86
C MET A 40 -11.98 -5.29 -12.31
N LYS A 41 -11.09 -5.66 -13.24
CA LYS A 41 -11.24 -5.38 -14.68
C LYS A 41 -12.30 -6.29 -15.31
N ALA A 42 -12.33 -7.57 -14.93
CA ALA A 42 -13.25 -8.56 -15.48
C ALA A 42 -14.69 -8.34 -15.01
N ASP A 43 -14.88 -8.01 -13.73
CA ASP A 43 -16.19 -7.64 -13.19
C ASP A 43 -16.11 -6.35 -12.36
N PRO A 44 -16.31 -5.18 -12.99
CA PRO A 44 -16.30 -3.92 -12.28
C PRO A 44 -17.57 -3.68 -11.44
N THR A 45 -18.57 -4.59 -11.50
CA THR A 45 -19.88 -4.41 -10.85
C THR A 45 -19.74 -4.22 -9.35
N PHE A 46 -18.97 -5.08 -8.68
CA PHE A 46 -18.75 -4.97 -7.24
C PHE A 46 -18.11 -3.64 -6.86
N VAL A 47 -17.05 -3.25 -7.57
CA VAL A 47 -16.32 -2.01 -7.30
C VAL A 47 -17.23 -0.80 -7.52
N ASN A 48 -17.96 -0.76 -8.63
CA ASN A 48 -18.89 0.32 -8.94
C ASN A 48 -20.03 0.42 -7.92
N ASN A 49 -20.60 -0.72 -7.51
CA ASN A 49 -21.61 -0.78 -6.46
C ASN A 49 -21.06 -0.33 -5.11
N SER A 50 -19.82 -0.67 -4.77
CA SER A 50 -19.20 -0.19 -3.54
C SER A 50 -18.88 1.31 -3.59
N ILE A 51 -18.53 1.86 -4.75
CA ILE A 51 -18.32 3.30 -4.93
C ILE A 51 -19.66 4.03 -4.80
N ALA A 52 -20.74 3.50 -5.38
CA ALA A 52 -22.07 4.14 -5.33
C ALA A 52 -22.63 4.32 -3.91
N LYS A 53 -22.11 3.57 -2.91
CA LYS A 53 -22.46 3.72 -1.49
C LYS A 53 -21.79 4.90 -0.79
N LEU A 54 -20.81 5.54 -1.43
CA LEU A 54 -20.07 6.67 -0.88
C LEU A 54 -20.81 7.99 -1.12
N THR A 55 -20.43 9.03 -0.39
CA THR A 55 -20.90 10.40 -0.66
C THR A 55 -20.47 10.87 -2.06
N PRO A 56 -21.21 11.80 -2.71
CA PRO A 56 -20.89 12.26 -4.05
C PRO A 56 -19.46 12.81 -4.21
N GLU A 57 -18.92 13.41 -3.15
CA GLU A 57 -17.53 13.87 -3.08
C GLU A 57 -16.56 12.68 -3.05
N ALA A 58 -16.74 11.75 -2.10
CA ALA A 58 -15.92 10.54 -2.01
C ALA A 58 -15.99 9.66 -3.26
N GLN A 59 -17.13 9.62 -3.96
CA GLN A 59 -17.30 8.90 -5.22
C GLN A 59 -16.33 9.39 -6.31
N LYS A 60 -16.10 10.71 -6.42
CA LYS A 60 -15.17 11.27 -7.41
C LYS A 60 -13.75 10.78 -7.13
N HIS A 61 -13.31 10.87 -5.88
CA HIS A 61 -11.98 10.43 -5.47
C HIS A 61 -11.81 8.91 -5.56
N ALA A 62 -12.82 8.12 -5.18
CA ALA A 62 -12.79 6.67 -5.28
C ALA A 62 -12.68 6.17 -6.72
N LYS A 63 -13.36 6.81 -7.68
CA LYS A 63 -13.22 6.51 -9.11
C LYS A 63 -11.81 6.80 -9.62
N ALA A 64 -11.24 7.94 -9.26
CA ALA A 64 -9.87 8.30 -9.63
C ALA A 64 -8.84 7.32 -9.03
N ILE A 65 -9.01 6.93 -7.75
CA ILE A 65 -8.16 5.94 -7.08
C ILE A 65 -8.28 4.57 -7.77
N ARG A 66 -9.50 4.14 -8.11
CA ARG A 66 -9.73 2.89 -8.86
C ARG A 66 -9.00 2.92 -10.20
N ASP A 67 -9.13 4.00 -10.97
CA ASP A 67 -8.51 4.09 -12.29
C ASP A 67 -6.98 4.07 -12.19
N ILE A 68 -6.39 4.71 -11.17
CA ILE A 68 -4.96 4.60 -10.88
C ILE A 68 -4.60 3.16 -10.48
N ALA A 69 -5.35 2.53 -9.57
CA ALA A 69 -5.04 1.18 -9.11
C ALA A 69 -5.11 0.13 -10.22
N ILE A 70 -6.00 0.31 -11.20
CA ILE A 70 -6.22 -0.61 -12.32
C ILE A 70 -5.19 -0.42 -13.45
N ASN A 71 -4.78 0.82 -13.72
CA ASN A 71 -3.94 1.16 -14.87
C ASN A 71 -2.46 1.37 -14.52
N GLU A 72 -2.13 1.74 -13.29
CA GLU A 72 -0.75 1.94 -12.87
C GLU A 72 -0.10 0.61 -12.49
N GLU A 73 1.02 0.28 -13.14
CA GLU A 73 1.77 -0.95 -12.89
C GLU A 73 2.80 -0.76 -11.77
N ASP A 74 3.38 0.43 -11.66
CA ASP A 74 4.38 0.71 -10.63
C ASP A 74 3.70 1.00 -9.27
N PRO A 75 3.86 0.14 -8.26
CA PRO A 75 3.24 0.33 -6.95
C PRO A 75 3.77 1.57 -6.20
N ALA A 76 4.97 2.05 -6.50
CA ALA A 76 5.49 3.29 -5.94
C ALA A 76 4.78 4.51 -6.54
N ILE A 77 4.65 4.57 -7.87
CA ILE A 77 3.95 5.65 -8.56
C ILE A 77 2.45 5.63 -8.20
N MET A 78 1.85 4.44 -8.15
CA MET A 78 0.45 4.23 -7.75
C MET A 78 0.19 4.82 -6.37
N ARG A 79 1.04 4.49 -5.38
CA ARG A 79 0.93 5.04 -4.03
C ARG A 79 1.09 6.56 -4.00
N SER A 80 2.09 7.11 -4.69
CA SER A 80 2.27 8.57 -4.75
C SER A 80 1.05 9.28 -5.33
N LYS A 81 0.48 8.78 -6.44
CA LYS A 81 -0.73 9.35 -7.05
C LYS A 81 -1.95 9.26 -6.12
N ILE A 82 -2.14 8.13 -5.46
CA ILE A 82 -3.24 7.96 -4.49
C ILE A 82 -3.06 8.90 -3.29
N THR A 83 -1.83 9.03 -2.76
CA THR A 83 -1.53 9.96 -1.66
C THR A 83 -1.82 11.40 -2.06
N ALA A 84 -1.45 11.83 -3.26
CA ALA A 84 -1.74 13.18 -3.76
C ALA A 84 -3.25 13.46 -3.89
N ILE A 85 -4.07 12.45 -4.21
CA ILE A 85 -5.53 12.59 -4.21
C ILE A 85 -6.08 12.74 -2.78
N ARG A 86 -5.47 12.05 -1.82
CA ARG A 86 -5.94 11.98 -0.42
C ARG A 86 -5.50 13.18 0.41
N GLU A 87 -4.32 13.74 0.16
CA GLU A 87 -3.73 14.85 0.92
C GLU A 87 -4.66 16.07 1.11
N PRO A 88 -5.37 16.58 0.08
CA PRO A 88 -6.25 17.74 0.26
C PRO A 88 -7.64 17.40 0.82
N LEU A 89 -7.94 16.12 1.12
CA LEU A 89 -9.30 15.71 1.49
C LEU A 89 -9.59 15.91 2.98
N SER A 90 -10.85 16.17 3.29
CA SER A 90 -11.32 16.24 4.67
C SER A 90 -11.24 14.87 5.35
N ALA A 91 -11.07 14.86 6.68
CA ALA A 91 -11.02 13.63 7.47
C ALA A 91 -12.27 12.75 7.29
N SER A 92 -13.44 13.35 7.06
CA SER A 92 -14.69 12.61 6.82
C SER A 92 -14.63 11.83 5.51
N VAL A 93 -14.17 12.46 4.43
CA VAL A 93 -14.03 11.83 3.11
C VAL A 93 -12.93 10.77 3.14
N LEU A 94 -11.81 11.04 3.84
CA LEU A 94 -10.73 10.06 4.00
C LEU A 94 -11.21 8.78 4.70
N LYS A 95 -12.00 8.91 5.77
CA LYS A 95 -12.57 7.77 6.48
C LYS A 95 -13.47 6.94 5.58
N GLU A 96 -14.32 7.58 4.80
CA GLU A 96 -15.18 6.90 3.81
C GLU A 96 -14.37 6.12 2.76
N LEU A 97 -13.28 6.72 2.27
CA LEU A 97 -12.37 6.08 1.31
C LEU A 97 -11.61 4.91 1.94
N ASP A 98 -11.20 5.01 3.20
CA ASP A 98 -10.55 3.92 3.93
C ASP A 98 -11.53 2.76 4.19
N ASP A 99 -12.76 3.05 4.59
CA ASP A 99 -13.81 2.04 4.74
C ASP A 99 -14.12 1.35 3.40
N HIS A 100 -14.10 2.10 2.29
CA HIS A 100 -14.22 1.54 0.95
C HIS A 100 -13.04 0.63 0.59
N ARG A 101 -11.81 1.09 0.84
CA ARG A 101 -10.59 0.31 0.61
C ARG A 101 -10.62 -0.99 1.41
N ASP A 102 -11.00 -0.95 2.69
CA ASP A 102 -11.05 -2.12 3.56
C ASP A 102 -12.11 -3.13 3.09
N ARG A 103 -13.25 -2.67 2.58
CA ARG A 103 -14.25 -3.53 1.92
C ARG A 103 -13.68 -4.23 0.69
N LEU A 104 -12.98 -3.50 -0.18
CA LEU A 104 -12.33 -4.08 -1.36
C LEU A 104 -11.24 -5.07 -0.94
N ALA A 105 -10.40 -4.72 0.04
CA ALA A 105 -9.33 -5.59 0.50
C ALA A 105 -9.88 -6.91 1.07
N LYS A 106 -11.00 -6.86 1.79
CA LYS A 106 -11.69 -8.05 2.29
C LYS A 106 -12.26 -8.92 1.16
N GLU A 107 -12.91 -8.31 0.17
CA GLU A 107 -13.50 -9.03 -0.97
C GLU A 107 -12.44 -9.73 -1.82
N TYR A 108 -11.35 -9.02 -2.13
CA TYR A 108 -10.29 -9.52 -3.02
C TYR A 108 -9.13 -10.22 -2.29
N GLY A 109 -9.23 -10.40 -0.97
CA GLY A 109 -8.18 -11.06 -0.16
C GLY A 109 -6.84 -10.31 -0.17
N LEU A 110 -6.87 -8.98 -0.34
CA LEU A 110 -5.67 -8.16 -0.34
C LEU A 110 -5.18 -7.95 1.10
N PRO A 111 -3.86 -7.97 1.34
CA PRO A 111 -3.31 -7.62 2.65
C PRO A 111 -3.70 -6.19 3.00
N LYS A 112 -4.07 -5.95 4.27
CA LYS A 112 -4.22 -4.58 4.76
C LYS A 112 -2.86 -3.89 4.62
N CYS A 113 -2.81 -2.80 3.86
CA CYS A 113 -1.66 -1.90 3.92
C CYS A 113 -1.81 -1.10 5.23
N GLU A 114 -0.95 -1.43 6.20
CA GLU A 114 -0.70 -0.61 7.39
C GLU A 114 -0.07 0.73 7.01
#